data_AF-A0AAV6IEQ6-F1
#
_entry.id   AF-A0AAV6IEQ6-F1
#
_cell.length_a   1.000
_cell.length_b   1.000
_cell.length_c   1.000
_cell.angle_alpha   90.00
_cell.angle_beta   90.00
_cell.angle_gamma   90.00
#
_symmetry.space_group_name_H-M   'P 1'
#
loop_
_entity.id
_entity.type
_entity.pdbx_description
1 polymer ?
#
loop_
_entity_poly.entity_id
_entity_poly.type
_entity_poly.pdbx_seq_one_letter_code
_entity_poly.pdbx_strand_id
1 'polypeptide(L)'
;MLRFWLILSLVLFPVVNSFNNPVTNESLDALLQDLALRALPHRRPHTDGLYKADLPENLEGIKMVVVRIWSKTLWSRGANFSYIHIPRKTLPVPYVRRISLVYLDFGNWSSYFDKVKGYSLVSSVVGFMAFDASNISSN
;
A
#
# COMPACT_ATOMS: atom_id res chain seq x y z
N MET A 1 17.70 -28.84 -37.38
CA MET A 1 17.77 -28.45 -35.95
C MET A 1 17.64 -26.93 -35.81
N LEU A 2 16.50 -26.34 -36.21
CA LEU A 2 16.32 -24.88 -36.24
C LEU A 2 14.89 -24.48 -35.85
N ARG A 3 14.30 -25.23 -34.89
CA ARG A 3 12.92 -25.04 -34.41
C ARG A 3 12.81 -24.81 -32.91
N PHE A 4 13.89 -25.01 -32.15
CA PHE A 4 13.91 -24.79 -30.70
C PHE A 4 14.29 -23.36 -30.29
N TRP A 5 14.82 -22.56 -31.21
CA TRP A 5 15.28 -21.19 -30.93
C TRP A 5 14.24 -20.09 -31.23
N LEU A 6 12.97 -20.45 -31.41
CA LEU A 6 11.88 -19.47 -31.49
C LEU A 6 11.00 -19.45 -30.23
N ILE A 7 11.10 -20.48 -29.37
CA ILE A 7 10.28 -20.58 -28.16
C ILE A 7 10.95 -19.90 -26.97
N LEU A 8 12.28 -19.75 -26.98
CA LEU A 8 13.04 -19.11 -25.89
C LEU A 8 13.05 -17.57 -25.97
N SER A 9 12.59 -16.98 -27.09
CA SER A 9 12.61 -15.52 -27.30
C SER A 9 11.41 -14.79 -26.66
N LEU A 10 10.35 -15.50 -26.27
CA LEU A 10 9.11 -14.86 -25.82
C LEU A 10 9.08 -14.42 -24.34
N VAL A 11 10.15 -14.64 -23.56
CA VAL A 11 10.14 -14.43 -22.09
C VAL A 11 10.88 -13.14 -21.67
N LEU A 12 11.37 -12.34 -22.63
CA LEU A 12 12.11 -11.10 -22.34
C LEU A 12 11.38 -9.86 -22.89
N PHE A 13 10.12 -9.70 -22.51
CA PHE A 13 9.49 -8.37 -22.54
C PHE A 13 9.10 -7.99 -21.12
N PRO A 14 9.75 -6.98 -20.50
CA PRO A 14 9.11 -6.31 -19.38
C PRO A 14 7.86 -5.63 -19.95
N VAL A 15 6.69 -6.05 -19.49
CA VAL A 15 5.46 -5.30 -19.70
C VAL A 15 5.60 -3.99 -18.91
N VAL A 16 6.18 -2.97 -19.54
CA VAL A 16 6.10 -1.60 -19.05
C VAL A 16 4.73 -1.08 -19.48
N ASN A 17 3.74 -1.28 -18.63
CA ASN A 17 2.45 -0.62 -18.79
C ASN A 17 2.66 0.88 -18.53
N SER A 18 2.77 1.66 -19.61
CA SER A 18 2.64 3.12 -19.57
C SER A 18 1.19 3.45 -19.20
N PHE A 19 0.97 3.92 -17.96
CA PHE A 19 -0.35 4.25 -17.43
C PHE A 19 -0.87 5.58 -18.00
N ASN A 20 -1.55 5.54 -19.15
CA ASN A 20 -2.30 6.68 -19.71
C ASN A 20 -3.83 6.49 -19.62
N ASN A 21 -4.33 5.69 -18.68
CA ASN A 21 -5.76 5.55 -18.45
C ASN A 21 -6.22 6.49 -17.31
N PRO A 22 -7.45 7.03 -17.37
CA PRO A 22 -8.01 7.77 -16.24
C PRO A 22 -7.97 6.88 -15.01
N VAL A 23 -7.25 7.32 -13.98
CA VAL A 23 -7.09 6.59 -12.72
C VAL A 23 -8.47 6.40 -12.10
N THR A 24 -9.03 5.20 -12.23
CA THR A 24 -10.21 4.79 -11.44
C THR A 24 -9.77 4.54 -10.01
N ASN A 25 -10.67 4.69 -9.04
CA ASN A 25 -10.34 4.46 -7.62
C ASN A 25 -9.78 3.04 -7.39
N GLU A 26 -10.32 2.03 -8.09
CA GLU A 26 -9.78 0.65 -8.02
C GLU A 26 -8.34 0.55 -8.55
N SER A 27 -7.99 1.30 -9.59
CA SER A 27 -6.61 1.35 -10.09
C SER A 27 -5.67 2.07 -9.12
N LEU A 28 -6.16 3.09 -8.42
CA LEU A 28 -5.39 3.80 -7.40
C LEU A 28 -5.13 2.92 -6.18
N ASP A 29 -6.16 2.23 -5.68
CA ASP A 29 -6.04 1.35 -4.51
C ASP A 29 -5.06 0.21 -4.77
N ALA A 30 -5.10 -0.40 -5.96
CA ALA A 30 -4.14 -1.43 -6.35
C ALA A 30 -2.71 -0.89 -6.45
N LEU A 31 -2.52 0.31 -7.01
CA LEU A 31 -1.21 0.97 -7.08
C LEU A 31 -0.66 1.29 -5.69
N LEU A 32 -1.49 1.83 -4.80
CA LEU A 32 -1.10 2.17 -3.43
C LEU A 32 -0.78 0.91 -2.63
N GLN A 33 -1.54 -0.17 -2.82
CA GLN A 33 -1.26 -1.46 -2.21
C GLN A 33 0.11 -2.00 -2.66
N ASP A 34 0.41 -1.97 -3.95
CA ASP A 34 1.69 -2.44 -4.49
C ASP A 34 2.88 -1.58 -4.00
N LEU A 35 2.72 -0.26 -3.94
CA LEU A 35 3.73 0.64 -3.35
C LEU A 35 3.92 0.35 -1.85
N ALA A 36 2.84 0.09 -1.12
CA ALA A 36 2.91 -0.25 0.29
C ALA A 36 3.62 -1.60 0.54
N LEU A 37 3.39 -2.59 -0.33
CA LEU A 37 4.09 -3.87 -0.26
C LEU A 37 5.58 -3.73 -0.55
N ARG A 38 5.96 -2.90 -1.53
CA ARG A 38 7.36 -2.59 -1.86
C ARG A 38 8.10 -1.85 -0.74
N ALA A 39 7.39 -1.06 0.06
CA ALA A 39 7.98 -0.37 1.22
C ALA A 39 8.41 -1.32 2.35
N LEU A 40 7.84 -2.53 2.41
CA LEU A 40 8.20 -3.51 3.43
C LEU A 40 9.54 -4.18 3.06
N PRO A 41 10.45 -4.36 4.03
CA PRO A 41 11.73 -5.00 3.75
C PRO A 41 11.52 -6.45 3.33
N HIS A 42 12.19 -6.82 2.23
CA HIS A 42 12.08 -8.15 1.64
C HIS A 42 12.49 -9.28 2.62
N ARG A 43 13.39 -8.98 3.57
CA ARG A 43 13.79 -9.91 4.63
C ARG A 43 13.22 -9.47 5.98
N ARG A 44 12.29 -10.29 6.50
CA ARG A 44 11.75 -10.24 7.88
C ARG A 44 11.31 -8.83 8.34
N PRO A 45 10.18 -8.32 7.83
CA PRO A 45 9.56 -7.11 8.37
C PRO A 45 9.30 -7.27 9.87
N HIS A 46 9.77 -6.30 10.65
CA HIS A 46 9.48 -6.21 12.08
C HIS A 46 8.00 -5.90 12.27
N THR A 47 7.42 -6.45 13.34
CA THR A 47 5.96 -6.40 13.62
C THR A 47 5.50 -5.04 14.19
N ASP A 48 6.45 -4.14 14.38
CA ASP A 48 6.33 -2.80 14.93
C ASP A 48 7.14 -1.78 14.13
N GLY A 49 7.69 -2.19 12.98
CA GLY A 49 8.44 -1.31 12.09
C GLY A 49 7.51 -0.34 11.37
N LEU A 50 7.82 0.95 11.47
CA LEU A 50 7.24 2.01 10.65
C LEU A 50 8.07 2.14 9.38
N TYR A 51 7.50 1.76 8.24
CA TYR A 51 8.18 1.80 6.95
C TYR A 51 7.60 2.93 6.12
N LYS A 52 8.39 3.97 5.90
CA LYS A 52 8.02 5.03 4.96
C LYS A 52 8.19 4.49 3.54
N ALA A 53 7.18 4.65 2.71
CA ALA A 53 7.26 4.21 1.33
C ALA A 53 7.90 5.30 0.45
N ASP A 54 8.78 4.86 -0.45
CA ASP A 54 9.32 5.71 -1.50
C ASP A 54 8.30 5.78 -2.64
N LEU A 55 7.82 6.98 -2.90
CA LEU A 55 6.82 7.25 -3.93
C LEU A 55 7.51 7.74 -5.22
N PRO A 56 6.96 7.40 -6.39
CA PRO A 56 7.44 7.97 -7.65
C PRO A 56 7.21 9.48 -7.67
N GLU A 57 7.97 10.22 -8.49
CA GLU A 57 7.90 11.68 -8.62
C GLU A 57 6.46 12.18 -8.89
N ASN A 58 5.67 11.41 -9.65
CA ASN A 58 4.27 11.71 -9.95
C ASN A 58 3.34 11.72 -8.72
N LEU A 59 3.78 11.20 -7.57
CA LEU A 59 3.06 11.17 -6.30
C LEU A 59 3.85 11.91 -5.19
N GLU A 60 4.80 12.75 -5.57
CA GLU A 60 5.59 13.53 -4.63
C GLU A 60 4.68 14.44 -3.78
N GLY A 61 4.95 14.50 -2.48
CA GLY A 61 4.15 15.26 -1.52
C GLY A 61 3.06 14.45 -0.83
N ILE A 62 2.71 13.26 -1.34
CA ILE A 62 1.93 12.28 -0.58
C ILE A 62 2.83 11.65 0.48
N LYS A 63 2.32 11.46 1.69
CA LYS A 63 3.02 10.72 2.75
C LYS A 63 2.37 9.36 2.91
N MET A 64 3.15 8.31 2.69
CA MET A 64 2.71 6.94 2.90
C MET A 64 3.59 6.25 3.95
N VAL A 65 2.95 5.69 4.97
CA VAL A 65 3.60 4.91 6.03
C VAL A 65 2.91 3.57 6.16
N VAL A 66 3.71 2.51 6.15
CA VAL A 66 3.25 1.13 6.22
C VAL A 66 3.72 0.52 7.53
N VAL A 67 2.81 -0.18 8.22
CA VAL A 67 3.13 -0.96 9.41
C VAL A 67 2.56 -2.35 9.28
N ARG A 68 3.39 -3.35 9.58
CA ARG A 68 2.95 -4.74 9.64
C ARG A 68 2.73 -5.17 11.08
N ILE A 69 1.53 -5.62 11.43
CA ILE A 69 1.18 -6.09 12.79
C ILE A 69 0.66 -7.52 12.75
N TRP A 70 0.94 -8.30 13.79
CA TRP A 70 0.30 -9.60 13.98
C TRP A 70 -1.07 -9.44 14.64
N SER A 71 -2.07 -10.19 14.19
CA SER A 71 -3.41 -10.15 14.78
C SER A 71 -3.42 -10.52 16.27
N LYS A 72 -2.51 -11.40 16.69
CA LYS A 72 -2.28 -11.71 18.12
C LYS A 72 -1.74 -10.50 18.91
N THR A 73 -0.82 -9.73 18.31
CA THR A 73 -0.29 -8.51 18.92
C THR A 73 -1.37 -7.44 18.99
N LEU A 74 -2.13 -7.26 17.90
CA LEU A 74 -3.27 -6.34 17.86
C LEU A 74 -4.32 -6.67 18.93
N TRP A 75 -4.67 -7.94 19.09
CA TRP A 75 -5.60 -8.39 20.13
C TRP A 75 -5.05 -8.15 21.56
N SER A 76 -3.79 -8.48 21.80
CA SER A 76 -3.21 -8.42 23.15
C SER A 76 -2.81 -7.02 23.60
N ARG A 77 -2.27 -6.21 22.69
CA ARG A 77 -1.63 -4.90 22.95
C ARG A 77 -2.25 -3.73 22.17
N GLY A 78 -3.06 -3.99 21.16
CA GLY A 78 -3.53 -2.94 20.25
C GLY A 78 -2.41 -2.46 19.34
N ALA A 79 -2.56 -1.25 18.82
CA ALA A 79 -1.52 -0.54 18.07
C ALA A 79 -1.55 0.94 18.44
N ASN A 80 -0.38 1.56 18.55
CA ASN A 80 -0.28 3.00 18.80
C ASN A 80 0.78 3.58 17.87
N PHE A 81 0.32 4.31 16.86
CA PHE A 81 1.14 5.03 15.90
C PHE A 81 0.92 6.53 16.05
N SER A 82 1.83 7.33 15.52
CA SER A 82 1.78 8.80 15.65
C SER A 82 0.43 9.41 15.26
N TYR A 83 -0.28 8.79 14.31
CA TYR A 83 -1.54 9.31 13.77
C TYR A 83 -2.77 8.45 14.10
N ILE A 84 -2.58 7.22 14.57
CA ILE A 84 -3.68 6.25 14.75
C ILE A 84 -3.48 5.41 16.00
N HIS A 85 -4.52 5.36 16.82
CA HIS A 85 -4.64 4.47 17.96
C HIS A 85 -5.65 3.36 17.69
N ILE A 86 -5.21 2.10 17.75
CA ILE A 86 -6.07 0.92 17.68
C ILE A 86 -6.13 0.31 19.07
N PRO A 87 -7.33 0.19 19.67
CA PRO A 87 -7.45 -0.33 21.02
C PRO A 87 -7.04 -1.80 21.11
N ARG A 88 -6.79 -2.24 22.33
CA ARG A 88 -6.62 -3.66 22.63
C ARG A 88 -7.92 -4.39 22.30
N LYS A 89 -7.83 -5.69 22.07
CA LYS A 89 -8.96 -6.55 21.72
C LYS A 89 -9.58 -6.26 20.34
N THR A 90 -8.84 -5.59 19.46
CA THR A 90 -9.22 -5.50 18.04
C THR A 90 -8.81 -6.75 17.28
N LEU A 91 -9.73 -7.28 16.46
CA LEU A 91 -9.50 -8.39 15.54
C LEU A 91 -9.84 -7.96 14.12
N PRO A 92 -9.00 -8.29 13.12
CA PRO A 92 -9.37 -8.10 11.73
C PRO A 92 -10.50 -9.06 11.33
N VAL A 93 -11.34 -8.59 10.42
CA VAL A 93 -12.38 -9.39 9.77
C VAL A 93 -12.19 -9.25 8.24
N PRO A 94 -11.94 -10.35 7.50
CA PRO A 94 -11.74 -11.72 7.98
C PRO A 94 -10.46 -11.88 8.82
N TYR A 95 -10.39 -12.97 9.61
CA TYR A 95 -9.21 -13.22 10.42
C TYR A 95 -8.00 -13.54 9.53
N VAL A 96 -6.96 -12.74 9.65
CA VAL A 96 -5.66 -12.94 8.98
C VAL A 96 -4.57 -13.07 10.02
N ARG A 97 -3.44 -13.72 9.70
CA ARG A 97 -2.34 -13.90 10.67
C ARG A 97 -1.57 -12.60 10.90
N ARG A 98 -1.35 -11.84 9.82
CA ARG A 98 -0.60 -10.58 9.81
C ARG A 98 -1.37 -9.58 8.96
N ILE A 99 -1.43 -8.35 9.41
CA ILE A 99 -2.12 -7.25 8.75
C ILE A 99 -1.06 -6.21 8.40
N SER A 100 -1.11 -5.67 7.18
CA SER A 100 -0.39 -4.44 6.83
C SER A 100 -1.37 -3.28 6.90
N LEU A 101 -1.08 -2.32 7.77
CA LEU A 101 -1.80 -1.07 7.88
C LEU A 101 -1.04 0.00 7.13
N VAL A 102 -1.76 0.78 6.32
CA VAL A 102 -1.20 1.85 5.52
C VAL A 102 -1.87 3.15 5.91
N TYR A 103 -1.07 4.09 6.37
CA TYR A 103 -1.45 5.48 6.56
C TYR A 103 -1.07 6.27 5.31
N LEU A 104 -2.02 7.03 4.77
CA LEU A 104 -1.85 7.89 3.61
C LEU A 104 -2.28 9.30 3.94
N ASP A 105 -1.48 10.29 3.56
CA ASP A 105 -1.84 11.70 3.60
C ASP A 105 -1.58 12.26 2.21
N PHE A 106 -2.66 12.64 1.51
CA PHE A 106 -2.59 13.09 0.12
C PHE A 106 -2.00 14.49 -0.02
N GLY A 107 -1.88 15.25 1.07
CA GLY A 107 -1.40 16.63 1.06
C GLY A 107 -2.14 17.48 0.02
N ASN A 108 -1.37 18.15 -0.83
CA ASN A 108 -1.90 19.00 -1.91
C ASN A 108 -2.69 18.22 -2.97
N TRP A 109 -2.42 16.92 -3.11
CA TRP A 109 -3.13 16.04 -4.05
C TRP A 109 -4.58 15.76 -3.65
N SER A 110 -4.97 16.07 -2.42
CA SER A 110 -6.34 15.88 -1.94
C SER A 110 -7.35 16.62 -2.82
N SER A 111 -7.03 17.84 -3.27
CA SER A 111 -7.90 18.61 -4.16
C SER A 111 -8.04 18.04 -5.57
N TYR A 112 -7.08 17.21 -5.99
CA TYR A 112 -7.07 16.52 -7.27
C TYR A 112 -7.92 15.24 -7.23
N PHE A 113 -7.75 14.44 -6.18
CA PHE A 113 -8.46 13.16 -6.03
C PHE A 113 -9.88 13.32 -5.46
N ASP A 114 -10.07 14.20 -4.47
CA ASP A 114 -11.32 14.34 -3.72
C ASP A 114 -12.02 15.68 -4.00
N LYS A 115 -12.29 15.94 -5.28
CA LYS A 115 -12.95 17.18 -5.71
C LYS A 115 -14.46 17.13 -5.47
N VAL A 116 -14.93 17.93 -4.52
CA VAL A 116 -16.36 18.15 -4.29
C VAL A 116 -16.83 19.38 -5.07
N LYS A 117 -17.85 19.22 -5.93
CA LYS A 117 -18.38 20.35 -6.73
C LYS A 117 -18.93 21.45 -5.81
N GLY A 118 -18.44 22.68 -5.99
CA GLY A 118 -18.89 23.85 -5.24
C GLY A 118 -18.24 24.04 -3.87
N TYR A 119 -17.29 23.19 -3.49
CA TYR A 119 -16.58 23.27 -2.20
C TYR A 119 -15.07 23.13 -2.40
N SER A 120 -14.30 23.71 -1.48
CA SER A 120 -12.85 23.50 -1.38
C SER A 120 -12.51 22.78 -0.09
N LEU A 121 -11.50 21.90 -0.16
CA LEU A 121 -10.98 21.25 1.02
C LEU A 121 -10.18 22.25 1.87
N VAL A 122 -10.47 22.30 3.16
CA VAL A 122 -9.75 23.17 4.11
C VAL A 122 -8.51 22.47 4.67
N SER A 123 -8.45 21.14 4.56
CA SER A 123 -7.33 20.31 4.98
C SER A 123 -7.04 19.21 3.96
N SER A 124 -5.87 18.60 4.11
CA SER A 124 -5.53 17.36 3.40
C SER A 124 -6.50 16.23 3.75
N VAL A 125 -6.73 15.33 2.78
CA VAL A 125 -7.44 14.06 2.96
C VAL A 125 -6.43 13.02 3.42
N VAL A 126 -6.81 12.30 4.48
CA VAL A 126 -6.02 11.21 5.06
C VAL A 126 -6.76 9.91 4.83
N GLY A 127 -6.06 8.93 4.28
CA GLY A 127 -6.55 7.58 4.03
C GLY A 127 -5.95 6.57 5.00
N PHE A 128 -6.74 5.55 5.30
CA PHE A 128 -6.28 4.39 6.07
C PHE A 128 -6.72 3.10 5.39
N MET A 129 -5.76 2.21 5.15
CA MET A 129 -6.02 0.93 4.49
C MET A 129 -5.43 -0.22 5.30
N ALA A 130 -6.06 -1.39 5.20
CA ALA A 130 -5.63 -2.60 5.87
C ALA A 130 -5.65 -3.77 4.87
N PHE A 131 -4.52 -4.48 4.75
CA PHE A 131 -4.36 -5.59 3.83
C PHE A 131 -3.91 -6.85 4.55
N ASP A 132 -4.24 -8.02 4.00
CA ASP A 132 -3.65 -9.28 4.46
C ASP A 132 -2.16 -9.31 4.10
N ALA A 133 -1.34 -9.42 5.14
CA ALA A 133 0.11 -9.45 5.05
C ALA A 133 0.69 -10.82 5.42
N SER A 134 -0.12 -11.87 5.42
CA SER A 134 0.29 -13.23 5.75
C SER A 134 1.33 -13.77 4.76
N ASN A 135 1.14 -13.52 3.47
CA ASN A 135 1.88 -14.13 2.35
C ASN A 135 2.98 -13.26 1.71
N ILE A 136 3.40 -12.16 2.35
CA ILE A 136 4.44 -11.26 1.81
C ILE A 136 5.85 -11.87 1.95
N SER A 137 6.06 -13.12 1.56
CA SER A 137 7.37 -13.79 1.61
C SER A 137 7.73 -14.54 0.33
N SER A 138 7.12 -14.20 -0.80
CA SER A 138 7.42 -14.88 -2.06
C SER A 138 7.14 -13.97 -3.26
N ASN A 139 8.12 -13.12 -3.58
CA ASN A 139 8.49 -12.77 -4.96
C ASN A 139 9.81 -12.03 -4.93
#